data_AF-A0A9W7BT47-F1
#
_entry.id   AF-A0A9W7BT47-F1
#
_cell.length_a   1.000
_cell.length_b   1.000
_cell.length_c   1.000
_cell.angle_alpha   90.00
_cell.angle_beta   90.00
_cell.angle_gamma   90.00
#
_symmetry.space_group_name_H-M   'P 1'
#
loop_
_entity.id
_entity.type
_entity.pdbx_description
1 polymer ?
#
loop_
_entity_poly.entity_id
_entity_poly.type
_entity_poly.pdbx_seq_one_letter_code
_entity_poly.pdbx_strand_id
1 'polypeptide(L)'
;MLTYDCDTSPTKRTLNPLFYGFVPNKALGRAVCFLSIMSLTFAHVLLLTSACALLALTNPNWLLLFLGVDMGIFYLYKMLRHPQEVGGLPFLVSAFTSVVGSFVSVHLYSNYYDEDEKIDGETLQTTLGSLVAIWFVSAVTFASVIKREFLHTFYDMDTASTYNRKTFLYLNDKDLEKSRILTRHPDVYMAWGDELIKPWTIKNWNRWEEEKPAWFTDKWIEAVPNEYIPFEWRVKYKKTKGRVENRRRSSLQQAKAMLGEEEER
;
A
#
# COMPACT_ATOMS: atom_id res chain seq x y z
N MET A 1 6.98 -7.31 10.25
CA MET A 1 8.14 -7.94 9.59
C MET A 1 8.20 -7.63 8.11
N LEU A 2 7.17 -7.97 7.32
CA LEU A 2 7.14 -7.68 5.87
C LEU A 2 7.45 -6.21 5.51
N THR A 3 6.91 -5.24 6.27
CA THR A 3 7.17 -3.82 6.04
C THR A 3 8.64 -3.44 6.20
N TYR A 4 9.37 -4.08 7.11
CA TYR A 4 10.80 -3.82 7.31
C TYR A 4 11.64 -4.33 6.12
N ASP A 5 11.31 -5.52 5.61
CA ASP A 5 12.00 -6.11 4.46
C ASP A 5 11.73 -5.29 3.19
N CYS A 6 10.47 -4.88 2.98
CA CYS A 6 10.11 -3.98 1.90
C CYS A 6 10.79 -2.61 2.06
N ASP A 7 10.84 -2.05 3.28
CA ASP A 7 11.49 -0.77 3.52
C ASP A 7 13.00 -0.85 3.32
N THR A 8 13.66 -1.96 3.65
CA THR A 8 15.11 -2.10 3.48
C THR A 8 15.54 -2.53 2.07
N SER A 9 14.59 -2.97 1.23
CA SER A 9 14.85 -3.35 -0.16
C SER A 9 15.07 -2.11 -1.07
N PRO A 10 16.22 -2.02 -1.77
CA PRO A 10 16.49 -0.92 -2.70
C PRO A 10 15.42 -0.81 -3.79
N THR A 11 15.01 -1.94 -4.38
CA THR A 11 14.02 -1.98 -5.45
C THR A 11 12.67 -1.43 -5.00
N LYS A 12 12.21 -1.80 -3.79
CA LYS A 12 10.93 -1.33 -3.25
C LYS A 12 10.97 0.15 -2.90
N ARG A 13 12.08 0.64 -2.34
CA ARG A 13 12.31 2.09 -2.12
C ARG A 13 12.27 2.89 -3.42
N THR A 14 12.82 2.37 -4.51
CA THR A 14 12.77 3.07 -5.80
C THR A 14 11.36 3.10 -6.39
N LEU A 15 10.60 2.01 -6.23
CA LEU A 15 9.24 1.89 -6.78
C LEU A 15 8.20 2.71 -6.00
N ASN A 16 8.31 2.77 -4.68
CA ASN A 16 7.36 3.44 -3.80
C ASN A 16 8.10 4.42 -2.88
N PRO A 17 8.75 5.47 -3.43
CA PRO A 17 9.67 6.34 -2.69
C PRO A 17 8.99 7.24 -1.66
N LEU A 18 7.67 7.46 -1.79
CA LEU A 18 6.89 8.21 -0.82
C LEU A 18 6.48 7.35 0.38
N PHE A 19 6.52 6.02 0.25
CA PHE A 19 6.04 5.10 1.28
C PHE A 19 7.19 4.38 1.99
N TYR A 20 8.17 3.89 1.23
CA TYR A 20 9.34 3.20 1.77
C TYR A 20 10.55 4.13 1.86
N GLY A 21 11.21 4.10 3.00
CA GLY A 21 12.42 4.85 3.34
C GLY A 21 12.52 5.22 4.82
N PHE A 22 11.56 4.83 5.66
CA PHE A 22 11.46 5.25 7.05
C PHE A 22 12.52 4.60 7.96
N VAL A 23 13.04 3.42 7.59
CA VAL A 23 14.10 2.76 8.35
C VAL A 23 15.42 3.52 8.14
N PRO A 24 16.10 3.95 9.22
CA PRO A 24 17.36 4.69 9.11
C PRO A 24 18.47 3.82 8.50
N ASN A 25 19.49 4.44 7.91
CA ASN A 25 20.57 3.70 7.23
C ASN A 25 21.65 3.17 8.19
N LYS A 26 21.80 3.77 9.38
CA LYS A 26 22.80 3.38 10.39
C LYS A 26 22.46 1.99 10.95
N ALA A 27 23.47 1.12 11.12
CA ALA A 27 23.28 -0.25 11.59
C ALA A 27 22.51 -0.33 12.92
N LEU A 28 22.86 0.49 13.90
CA LEU A 28 22.17 0.54 15.19
C LEU A 28 20.71 1.00 15.05
N GLY A 29 20.44 2.02 14.23
CA GLY A 29 19.06 2.46 13.97
C GLY A 29 18.22 1.38 13.26
N ARG A 30 18.82 0.62 12.35
CA ARG A 30 18.17 -0.51 11.68
C ARG A 30 17.82 -1.62 12.66
N ALA A 31 18.74 -1.96 13.56
CA ALA A 31 18.54 -2.99 14.56
C ALA A 31 17.46 -2.58 15.58
N VAL A 32 17.54 -1.35 16.10
CA VAL A 32 16.54 -0.83 17.04
C VAL A 32 15.16 -0.76 16.37
N CYS A 33 15.07 -0.27 15.14
CA CYS A 33 13.80 -0.26 14.39
C CYS A 33 13.21 -1.67 14.23
N PHE A 34 14.04 -2.64 13.83
CA PHE A 34 13.62 -4.04 13.70
C PHE A 34 13.11 -4.63 15.03
N LEU A 35 13.89 -4.46 16.10
CA LEU A 35 13.55 -4.97 17.43
C LEU A 35 12.30 -4.30 17.99
N SER A 36 12.12 -3.00 17.76
CA SER A 36 10.89 -2.29 18.17
C SER A 36 9.67 -2.79 17.40
N ILE A 37 9.75 -3.01 16.08
CA ILE A 37 8.65 -3.59 15.30
C ILE A 37 8.34 -5.02 15.76
N MET A 38 9.37 -5.83 16.04
CA MET A 38 9.21 -7.18 16.59
C MET A 38 8.47 -7.14 17.93
N SER A 39 8.93 -6.32 18.87
CA SER A 39 8.35 -6.17 20.20
C SER A 39 6.90 -5.66 20.14
N LEU A 40 6.63 -4.66 19.28
CA LEU A 40 5.27 -4.16 19.01
C LEU A 40 4.34 -5.26 18.53
N THR A 41 4.78 -6.03 17.54
CA THR A 41 3.98 -7.11 16.96
C THR A 41 3.75 -8.22 17.98
N PHE A 42 4.78 -8.57 18.74
CA PHE A 42 4.71 -9.58 19.79
C PHE A 42 3.70 -9.20 20.88
N ALA A 43 3.81 -8.01 21.45
CA ALA A 43 2.89 -7.53 22.49
C ALA A 43 1.44 -7.45 21.97
N HIS A 44 1.25 -6.96 20.74
CA HIS A 44 -0.06 -6.90 20.10
C HIS A 44 -0.70 -8.29 19.91
N VAL A 45 0.07 -9.27 19.42
CA VAL A 45 -0.42 -10.64 19.24
C VAL A 45 -0.74 -11.30 20.58
N LEU A 46 0.05 -11.07 21.63
CA LEU A 46 -0.25 -11.58 22.97
C LEU A 46 -1.54 -10.97 23.55
N LEU A 47 -1.75 -9.67 23.40
CA LEU A 47 -3.00 -9.01 23.81
C LEU A 47 -4.22 -9.61 23.09
N LEU A 48 -4.12 -9.78 21.77
CA LEU A 48 -5.20 -10.34 20.96
C LEU A 48 -5.48 -11.81 21.32
N THR A 49 -4.44 -12.64 21.43
CA THR A 49 -4.59 -14.07 21.75
C THR A 49 -5.12 -14.28 23.17
N SER A 50 -4.70 -13.45 24.14
CA SER A 50 -5.26 -13.47 25.49
C SER A 50 -6.74 -13.11 25.49
N ALA A 51 -7.14 -12.08 24.73
CA ALA A 51 -8.54 -11.71 24.58
C ALA A 51 -9.38 -12.86 23.99
N CYS A 52 -8.90 -13.48 22.92
CA CYS A 52 -9.54 -14.64 22.31
C CYS A 52 -9.66 -15.82 23.29
N ALA A 53 -8.61 -16.11 24.06
CA ALA A 53 -8.61 -17.21 25.02
C ALA A 53 -9.64 -16.99 26.14
N LEU A 54 -9.68 -15.80 26.73
CA LEU A 54 -10.64 -15.47 27.79
C LEU A 54 -12.09 -15.50 27.30
N LEU A 55 -12.35 -14.99 26.09
CA LEU A 55 -13.68 -15.06 25.49
C LEU A 55 -14.07 -16.49 25.11
N ALA A 56 -13.12 -17.32 24.66
CA ALA A 56 -13.38 -18.73 24.36
C ALA A 56 -13.80 -19.52 25.60
N LEU A 57 -13.18 -19.25 26.75
CA LEU A 57 -13.56 -19.86 28.04
C LEU A 57 -14.91 -19.37 28.55
N THR A 58 -15.24 -18.10 28.30
CA THR A 58 -16.44 -17.48 28.89
C THR A 58 -17.69 -17.72 28.04
N ASN A 59 -17.66 -17.34 26.75
CA ASN A 59 -18.79 -17.47 25.85
C ASN A 59 -18.34 -17.45 24.37
N PRO A 60 -18.51 -18.56 23.63
CA PRO A 60 -18.14 -18.63 22.22
C PRO A 60 -18.81 -17.57 21.32
N ASN A 61 -20.03 -17.13 21.65
CA ASN A 61 -20.71 -16.09 20.87
C ASN A 61 -20.02 -14.73 21.02
N TRP A 62 -19.49 -14.40 22.19
CA TRP A 62 -18.72 -13.16 22.39
C TRP A 62 -17.39 -13.19 21.65
N LEU A 63 -16.73 -14.35 21.61
CA LEU A 63 -15.55 -14.55 20.77
C LEU A 63 -15.86 -14.31 19.29
N LEU A 64 -16.94 -14.89 18.77
CA LEU A 64 -17.34 -14.71 17.37
C LEU A 64 -17.67 -13.24 17.05
N LEU A 65 -18.36 -12.54 17.96
CA LEU A 65 -18.62 -11.11 17.81
C LEU A 65 -17.33 -10.29 17.78
N PHE A 66 -16.39 -10.58 18.68
CA PHE A 66 -15.09 -9.90 18.73
C PHE A 66 -14.29 -10.09 17.44
N LEU A 67 -14.15 -11.33 16.98
CA LEU A 67 -13.45 -11.66 15.72
C LEU A 67 -14.16 -11.05 14.51
N GLY A 68 -15.50 -11.09 14.49
CA GLY A 68 -16.31 -10.51 13.43
C GLY A 68 -16.14 -8.99 13.32
N VAL A 69 -16.07 -8.28 14.46
CA VAL A 69 -15.81 -6.84 14.51
C VAL A 69 -14.40 -6.51 14.02
N ASP A 70 -13.37 -7.20 14.50
CA ASP A 70 -11.97 -6.94 14.11
C ASP A 70 -11.74 -7.16 12.61
N MET A 71 -12.20 -8.30 12.09
CA MET A 71 -12.13 -8.63 10.66
C MET A 71 -13.01 -7.68 9.83
N GLY A 72 -14.20 -7.34 10.32
CA GLY A 72 -15.13 -6.42 9.65
C GLY A 72 -14.53 -5.03 9.46
N ILE A 73 -13.89 -4.48 10.49
CA ILE A 73 -13.20 -3.19 10.43
C ILE A 73 -12.05 -3.25 9.41
N PHE A 74 -11.24 -4.31 9.44
CA PHE A 74 -10.13 -4.48 8.51
C PHE A 74 -10.60 -4.58 7.04
N TYR A 75 -11.61 -5.40 6.77
CA TYR A 75 -12.15 -5.55 5.41
C TYR A 75 -12.83 -4.28 4.93
N LEU A 76 -13.59 -3.59 5.78
CA LEU A 76 -14.21 -2.31 5.43
C LEU A 76 -13.14 -1.29 5.02
N TYR A 77 -12.06 -1.18 5.80
CA TYR A 77 -10.93 -0.32 5.45
C TYR A 77 -10.34 -0.69 4.08
N LYS A 78 -10.13 -1.99 3.82
CA LYS A 78 -9.57 -2.48 2.56
C LYS A 78 -10.49 -2.28 1.36
N MET A 79 -11.81 -2.35 1.55
CA MET A 79 -12.78 -2.07 0.48
C MET A 79 -12.79 -0.59 0.11
N LEU A 80 -12.66 0.30 1.11
CA LEU A 80 -12.59 1.74 0.89
C LEU A 80 -11.24 2.18 0.28
N ARG A 81 -10.17 1.41 0.53
CA ARG A 81 -8.82 1.72 0.06
C ARG A 81 -8.25 0.58 -0.77
N HIS A 82 -8.34 0.74 -2.08
CA HIS A 82 -7.80 -0.17 -3.10
C HIS A 82 -6.40 -0.74 -2.73
N PRO A 83 -6.04 -1.99 -3.10
CA PRO A 83 -5.05 -2.84 -2.42
C PRO A 83 -3.58 -2.41 -2.40
N GLN A 84 -3.22 -1.21 -2.87
CA GLN A 84 -1.81 -0.83 -2.99
C GLN A 84 -1.34 -0.18 -1.69
N GLU A 85 -0.51 -0.95 -0.96
CA GLU A 85 0.17 -0.61 0.30
C GLU A 85 -0.76 -0.02 1.37
N VAL A 86 -1.26 -0.91 2.24
CA VAL A 86 -1.97 -0.49 3.46
C VAL A 86 -0.95 0.12 4.42
N GLY A 87 -1.06 1.42 4.66
CA GLY A 87 -0.19 2.18 5.58
C GLY A 87 -0.23 1.70 7.03
N GLY A 88 0.32 2.48 7.95
CA GLY A 88 0.36 2.11 9.38
C GLY A 88 -1.01 2.12 10.08
N LEU A 89 -2.01 2.80 9.51
CA LEU A 89 -3.29 3.06 10.17
C LEU A 89 -4.09 1.79 10.53
N PRO A 90 -4.24 0.76 9.65
CA PRO A 90 -4.93 -0.49 10.01
C PRO A 90 -4.27 -1.21 11.18
N PHE A 91 -2.94 -1.17 11.26
CA PHE A 91 -2.22 -1.74 12.39
C PHE A 91 -2.56 -1.00 13.69
N LEU A 92 -2.64 0.33 13.67
CA LEU A 92 -3.03 1.11 14.85
C LEU A 92 -4.48 0.84 15.28
N VAL A 93 -5.39 0.69 14.32
CA VAL A 93 -6.79 0.33 14.61
C VAL A 93 -6.87 -1.06 15.22
N SER A 94 -6.17 -2.05 14.65
CA SER A 94 -6.13 -3.42 15.20
C SER A 94 -5.44 -3.48 16.57
N ALA A 95 -4.39 -2.68 16.79
CA ALA A 95 -3.76 -2.55 18.09
C ALA A 95 -4.75 -1.99 19.12
N PHE A 96 -5.54 -0.98 18.75
CA PHE A 96 -6.58 -0.41 19.61
C PHE A 96 -7.69 -1.42 19.93
N THR A 97 -8.21 -2.15 18.94
CA THR A 97 -9.22 -3.20 19.16
C THR A 97 -8.69 -4.30 20.06
N SER A 98 -7.42 -4.68 19.92
CA SER A 98 -6.77 -5.67 20.77
C SER A 98 -6.60 -5.21 22.21
N VAL A 99 -6.18 -3.96 22.42
CA VAL A 99 -6.07 -3.39 23.78
C VAL A 99 -7.44 -3.37 24.44
N VAL A 100 -8.43 -2.72 23.82
CA VAL A 100 -9.78 -2.61 24.39
C VAL A 100 -10.41 -4.00 24.58
N GLY A 101 -10.31 -4.87 23.58
CA GLY A 101 -10.81 -6.23 23.62
C GLY A 101 -10.21 -7.05 24.75
N SER A 102 -8.91 -6.91 25.02
CA SER A 102 -8.24 -7.61 26.12
C SER A 102 -8.79 -7.22 27.49
N PHE A 103 -9.00 -5.93 27.77
CA PHE A 103 -9.59 -5.50 29.05
C PHE A 103 -11.07 -5.85 29.18
N VAL A 104 -11.84 -5.73 28.10
CA VAL A 104 -13.25 -6.16 28.08
C VAL A 104 -13.35 -7.66 28.31
N SER A 105 -12.47 -8.47 27.70
CA SER A 105 -12.47 -9.92 27.89
C SER A 105 -12.17 -10.32 29.34
N VAL A 106 -11.28 -9.62 30.04
CA VAL A 106 -11.04 -9.84 31.48
C VAL A 106 -12.28 -9.47 32.29
N HIS A 107 -12.92 -8.34 32.00
CA HIS A 107 -14.15 -7.97 32.70
C HIS A 107 -15.26 -9.01 32.51
N LEU A 108 -15.43 -9.54 31.31
CA LEU A 108 -16.41 -10.58 31.01
C LEU A 108 -16.04 -11.91 31.69
N TYR A 109 -14.78 -12.33 31.59
CA TYR A 109 -14.28 -13.51 32.28
C TYR A 109 -14.48 -13.43 33.80
N SER A 110 -14.12 -12.31 34.42
CA SER A 110 -14.27 -12.11 35.86
C SER A 110 -15.72 -12.14 36.34
N ASN A 111 -16.70 -11.77 35.50
CA ASN A 111 -18.11 -11.74 35.89
C ASN A 111 -18.92 -12.98 35.50
N TYR A 112 -18.51 -13.71 34.45
CA TYR A 112 -19.34 -14.75 33.84
C TYR A 112 -18.70 -16.13 33.79
N TYR A 113 -17.39 -16.25 34.02
CA TYR A 113 -16.72 -17.54 34.17
C TYR A 113 -16.73 -17.95 35.64
N ASP A 114 -17.26 -19.14 35.93
CA ASP A 114 -17.56 -19.64 37.29
C ASP A 114 -17.06 -21.08 37.49
N GLU A 115 -15.82 -21.35 37.06
CA GLU A 115 -15.13 -22.61 37.36
C GLU A 115 -14.17 -22.45 38.54
N ASP A 116 -13.93 -23.55 39.26
CA ASP A 116 -13.13 -23.58 40.49
C ASP A 116 -11.65 -23.15 40.29
N GLU A 117 -11.09 -23.36 39.08
CA GLU A 117 -9.71 -22.99 38.71
C GLU A 117 -9.61 -21.62 38.02
N LYS A 118 -10.48 -20.67 38.37
CA LYS A 118 -10.50 -19.33 37.79
C LYS A 118 -9.26 -18.52 38.15
N ILE A 119 -8.65 -17.91 37.12
CA ILE A 119 -7.53 -16.99 37.31
C ILE A 119 -8.05 -15.69 37.92
N ASP A 120 -7.34 -15.18 38.93
CA ASP A 120 -7.65 -13.89 39.54
C ASP A 120 -7.63 -12.74 38.52
N GLY A 121 -8.67 -11.90 38.59
CA GLY A 121 -8.88 -10.80 37.67
C GLY A 121 -7.82 -9.71 37.79
N GLU A 122 -7.32 -9.43 39.00
CA GLU A 122 -6.24 -8.45 39.22
C GLU A 122 -4.93 -8.91 38.57
N THR A 123 -4.62 -10.21 38.72
CA THR A 123 -3.48 -10.85 38.06
C THR A 123 -3.56 -10.75 36.54
N LEU A 124 -4.74 -11.01 35.95
CA LEU A 124 -4.97 -10.85 34.51
C LEU A 124 -4.79 -9.39 34.06
N GLN A 125 -5.40 -8.43 34.76
CA GLN A 125 -5.28 -7.01 34.42
C GLN A 125 -3.85 -6.51 34.52
N THR A 126 -3.11 -6.91 35.55
CA THR A 126 -1.70 -6.53 35.72
C THR A 126 -0.84 -7.10 34.59
N THR A 127 -1.08 -8.36 34.22
CA THR A 127 -0.37 -9.01 33.12
C THR A 127 -0.63 -8.30 31.79
N LEU A 128 -1.89 -8.04 31.44
CA LEU A 128 -2.23 -7.31 30.21
C LEU A 128 -1.72 -5.86 30.23
N GLY A 129 -1.82 -5.19 31.38
CA GLY A 129 -1.27 -3.84 31.58
C GLY A 129 0.23 -3.78 31.32
N SER A 130 0.99 -4.79 31.74
CA SER A 130 2.43 -4.88 31.45
C SER A 130 2.71 -5.04 29.95
N LEU A 131 1.89 -5.82 29.23
CA LEU A 131 2.00 -5.98 27.77
C LEU A 131 1.69 -4.68 27.04
N VAL A 132 0.68 -3.93 27.50
CA VAL A 132 0.36 -2.59 26.97
C VAL A 132 1.52 -1.63 27.22
N ALA A 133 2.15 -1.65 28.39
CA ALA A 133 3.32 -0.84 28.67
C ALA A 133 4.49 -1.17 27.74
N ILE A 134 4.78 -2.47 27.52
CA ILE A 134 5.80 -2.92 26.55
C ILE A 134 5.47 -2.43 25.14
N TRP A 135 4.20 -2.50 24.73
CA TRP A 135 3.75 -2.01 23.44
C TRP A 135 4.01 -0.50 23.29
N PHE A 136 3.62 0.31 24.28
CA PHE A 136 3.84 1.77 24.25
C PHE A 136 5.32 2.15 24.26
N VAL A 137 6.13 1.51 25.10
CA VAL A 137 7.59 1.73 25.12
C VAL A 137 8.17 1.41 23.73
N SER A 138 7.78 0.28 23.15
CA SER A 138 8.23 -0.12 21.81
C SER A 138 7.75 0.84 20.72
N ALA A 139 6.53 1.38 20.84
CA ALA A 139 5.98 2.39 19.93
C ALA A 139 6.78 3.70 19.99
N VAL A 140 7.10 4.17 21.19
CA VAL A 140 7.91 5.38 21.42
C VAL A 140 9.33 5.19 20.90
N THR A 141 9.96 4.03 21.16
CA THR A 141 11.29 3.71 20.63
C THR A 141 11.27 3.61 19.10
N PHE A 142 10.24 3.01 18.52
CA PHE A 142 10.07 2.97 17.07
C PHE A 142 9.95 4.38 16.49
N ALA A 143 9.03 5.20 17.01
CA ALA A 143 8.77 6.55 16.55
C ALA A 143 9.99 7.49 16.69
N SER A 144 10.85 7.26 17.68
CA SER A 144 12.06 8.07 17.89
C SER A 144 13.20 7.73 16.92
N VAL A 145 13.18 6.53 16.32
CA VAL A 145 14.26 6.03 15.45
C VAL A 145 13.94 6.16 13.96
N ILE A 146 12.66 6.13 13.59
CA ILE A 146 12.26 6.28 12.18
C ILE A 146 12.55 7.70 11.67
N LYS A 147 12.77 7.80 10.36
CA LYS A 147 12.91 9.10 9.71
C LYS A 147 11.59 9.85 9.73
N ARG A 148 11.60 11.05 10.32
CA ARG A 148 10.41 11.88 10.50
C ARG A 148 9.69 12.23 9.20
N GLU A 149 10.43 12.34 8.09
CA GLU A 149 9.89 12.62 6.76
C GLU A 149 8.85 11.57 6.30
N PHE A 150 8.92 10.35 6.82
CA PHE A 150 7.98 9.26 6.51
C PHE A 150 6.89 9.05 7.56
N LEU A 151 6.76 9.90 8.58
CA LEU A 151 5.68 9.75 9.58
C LEU A 151 4.28 9.80 8.96
N HIS A 152 4.15 10.52 7.84
CA HIS A 152 2.91 10.59 7.07
C HIS A 152 2.41 9.21 6.62
N THR A 153 3.29 8.25 6.35
CA THR A 153 2.88 6.91 5.89
C THR A 153 2.08 6.10 6.93
N PHE A 154 2.10 6.53 8.21
CA PHE A 154 1.34 5.90 9.29
C PHE A 154 -0.09 6.43 9.42
N TYR A 155 -0.34 7.67 9.01
CA TYR A 155 -1.67 8.30 9.11
C TYR A 155 -2.27 8.67 7.75
N ASP A 156 -1.49 8.62 6.67
CA ASP A 156 -1.93 9.00 5.35
C ASP A 156 -3.08 8.14 4.87
N MET A 157 -4.00 8.84 4.21
CA MET A 157 -5.27 8.28 3.81
C MET A 157 -5.46 8.21 2.30
N ASP A 158 -4.35 8.28 1.58
CA ASP A 158 -4.34 8.24 0.12
C ASP A 158 -4.98 6.94 -0.40
N THR A 159 -5.84 7.09 -1.39
CA THR A 159 -6.26 5.97 -2.22
C THR A 159 -5.09 5.54 -3.10
N ALA A 160 -5.08 4.28 -3.55
CA ALA A 160 -4.09 3.80 -4.50
C ALA A 160 -3.94 4.73 -5.72
N SER A 161 -5.04 5.24 -6.27
CA SER A 161 -5.02 6.17 -7.41
C SER A 161 -4.30 7.48 -7.07
N THR A 162 -4.67 8.10 -5.95
CA THR A 162 -4.03 9.34 -5.47
C THR A 162 -2.55 9.14 -5.19
N TYR A 163 -2.19 8.02 -4.54
CA TYR A 163 -0.82 7.65 -4.25
C TYR A 163 0.01 7.51 -5.53
N ASN A 164 -0.46 6.73 -6.52
CA ASN A 164 0.25 6.57 -7.78
C ASN A 164 0.39 7.89 -8.54
N ARG A 165 -0.63 8.75 -8.50
CA ARG A 165 -0.55 10.09 -9.09
C ARG A 165 0.55 10.93 -8.42
N LYS A 166 0.60 10.96 -7.08
CA LYS A 166 1.66 11.65 -6.32
C LYS A 166 3.04 11.07 -6.63
N THR A 167 3.19 9.74 -6.64
CA THR A 167 4.45 9.07 -6.96
C THR A 167 4.90 9.37 -8.38
N PHE A 168 3.99 9.36 -9.36
CA PHE A 168 4.31 9.70 -10.74
C PHE A 168 4.87 11.12 -10.85
N LEU A 169 4.25 12.10 -10.18
CA LEU A 169 4.74 13.47 -10.14
C LEU A 169 6.10 13.59 -9.41
N TYR A 170 6.26 12.87 -8.29
CA TYR A 170 7.50 12.87 -7.50
C TYR A 170 8.71 12.32 -8.27
N LEU A 171 8.51 11.30 -9.13
CA LEU A 171 9.59 10.66 -9.88
C LEU A 171 10.23 11.57 -10.95
N ASN A 172 9.63 12.71 -11.28
CA ASN A 172 10.12 13.72 -12.24
C ASN A 172 10.88 13.15 -13.46
N ASP A 173 12.19 13.36 -13.58
CA ASP A 173 13.01 12.98 -14.75
C ASP A 173 13.42 11.48 -14.77
N LYS A 174 12.93 10.67 -13.84
CA LYS A 174 13.21 9.23 -13.78
C LYS A 174 12.27 8.46 -14.70
N ASP A 175 12.48 8.59 -16.00
CA ASP A 175 11.63 7.97 -17.04
C ASP A 175 11.45 6.46 -16.85
N LEU A 176 12.53 5.74 -16.51
CA LEU A 176 12.47 4.31 -16.20
C LEU A 176 11.43 4.01 -15.12
N GLU A 177 11.46 4.76 -14.01
CA GLU A 177 10.57 4.50 -12.88
C GLU A 177 9.13 4.90 -13.18
N LYS A 178 8.94 6.02 -13.89
CA LYS A 178 7.62 6.42 -14.40
C LYS A 178 7.04 5.38 -15.35
N SER A 179 7.86 4.82 -16.24
CA SER A 179 7.43 3.84 -17.25
C SER A 179 6.80 2.58 -16.65
N ARG A 180 7.15 2.24 -15.40
CA ARG A 180 6.62 1.05 -14.70
C ARG A 180 5.15 1.17 -14.33
N ILE A 181 4.57 2.38 -14.31
CA ILE A 181 3.12 2.54 -14.11
C ILE A 181 2.33 1.89 -15.26
N LEU A 182 2.87 1.94 -16.48
CA LEU A 182 2.23 1.45 -17.70
C LEU A 182 2.28 -0.07 -17.85
N THR A 183 3.13 -0.75 -17.08
CA THR A 183 3.16 -2.22 -17.03
C THR A 183 2.16 -2.81 -16.04
N ARG A 184 1.49 -1.96 -15.24
CA ARG A 184 0.40 -2.36 -14.34
C ARG A 184 -0.94 -2.33 -15.06
N HIS A 185 -1.96 -2.92 -14.44
CA HIS A 185 -3.32 -2.90 -14.95
C HIS A 185 -3.82 -1.45 -15.19
N PRO A 186 -4.50 -1.14 -16.32
CA PRO A 186 -4.92 0.22 -16.65
C PRO A 186 -5.71 0.95 -15.56
N ASP A 187 -6.55 0.24 -14.79
CA ASP A 187 -7.35 0.82 -13.69
C ASP A 187 -6.52 1.58 -12.65
N VAL A 188 -5.22 1.25 -12.53
CA VAL A 188 -4.29 1.89 -11.59
C VAL A 188 -4.05 3.37 -11.92
N TYR A 189 -4.10 3.74 -13.20
CA TYR A 189 -3.78 5.09 -13.66
C TYR A 189 -4.85 5.72 -14.55
N MET A 190 -5.84 4.97 -15.03
CA MET A 190 -6.82 5.45 -16.01
C MET A 190 -7.61 6.68 -15.55
N ALA A 191 -7.80 6.88 -14.24
CA ALA A 191 -8.48 8.04 -13.68
C ALA A 191 -7.74 9.38 -13.90
N TRP A 192 -6.42 9.36 -14.13
CA TRP A 192 -5.57 10.55 -14.28
C TRP A 192 -4.54 10.41 -15.42
N GLY A 193 -4.54 9.28 -16.13
CA GLY A 193 -3.55 8.95 -17.14
C GLY A 193 -3.60 9.88 -18.36
N ASP A 194 -4.79 10.33 -18.76
CA ASP A 194 -4.96 11.24 -19.88
C ASP A 194 -4.41 12.64 -19.58
N GLU A 195 -4.46 13.06 -18.32
CA GLU A 195 -3.95 14.35 -17.85
C GLU A 195 -2.41 14.34 -17.74
N LEU A 196 -1.82 13.28 -17.21
CA LEU A 196 -0.40 13.28 -16.83
C LEU A 196 0.47 12.30 -17.63
N ILE A 197 -0.01 11.09 -17.89
CA ILE A 197 0.79 10.05 -18.54
C ILE A 197 0.83 10.27 -20.04
N LYS A 198 -0.33 10.50 -20.67
CA LYS A 198 -0.46 10.67 -22.12
C LYS A 198 0.37 11.84 -22.66
N PRO A 199 0.36 13.06 -22.07
CA PRO A 199 1.24 14.13 -22.54
C PRO A 199 2.72 13.82 -22.32
N TRP A 200 3.06 13.17 -21.20
CA TRP A 200 4.44 12.76 -20.90
C TRP A 200 4.96 11.70 -21.90
N THR A 201 4.18 10.68 -22.23
CA THR A 201 4.58 9.68 -23.21
C THR A 201 4.70 10.28 -24.61
N ILE A 202 3.73 11.09 -25.04
CA ILE A 202 3.75 11.72 -26.36
C ILE A 202 4.98 12.64 -26.51
N LYS A 203 5.27 13.46 -25.49
CA LYS A 203 6.41 14.38 -25.51
C LYS A 203 7.76 13.67 -25.61
N ASN A 204 7.92 12.53 -24.94
CA ASN A 204 9.21 11.84 -24.84
C ASN A 204 9.40 10.70 -25.84
N TRP A 205 8.35 10.30 -26.58
CA TRP A 205 8.39 9.10 -27.43
C TRP A 205 9.50 9.13 -28.49
N ASN A 206 9.66 10.25 -29.19
CA ASN A 206 10.68 10.40 -30.24
C ASN A 206 12.08 10.23 -29.66
N ARG A 207 12.34 10.86 -28.49
CA ARG A 207 13.60 10.70 -27.77
C ARG A 207 13.86 9.24 -27.40
N TRP A 208 12.86 8.51 -26.89
CA TRP A 208 13.04 7.10 -26.52
C TRP A 208 13.30 6.19 -27.73
N GLU A 209 12.75 6.50 -28.90
CA GLU A 209 13.04 5.77 -30.14
C GLU A 209 14.45 6.04 -30.69
N GLU A 210 14.97 7.25 -30.49
CA GLU A 210 16.35 7.62 -30.83
C GLU A 210 17.35 7.00 -29.85
N GLU A 211 17.15 7.20 -28.55
CA GLU A 211 18.06 6.76 -27.49
C GLU A 211 17.98 5.26 -27.22
N LYS A 212 16.83 4.63 -27.50
CA LYS A 212 16.51 3.22 -27.22
C LYS A 212 16.94 2.78 -25.82
N PRO A 213 16.42 3.40 -24.76
CA PRO A 213 16.81 3.06 -23.40
C PRO A 213 16.45 1.59 -23.10
N ALA A 214 17.24 0.94 -22.24
CA ALA A 214 17.14 -0.52 -22.00
C ALA A 214 15.75 -1.03 -21.57
N TRP A 215 14.90 -0.15 -21.03
CA TRP A 215 13.53 -0.48 -20.62
C TRP A 215 12.48 -0.34 -21.73
N PHE A 216 12.80 0.38 -22.81
CA PHE A 216 11.92 0.62 -23.96
C PHE A 216 11.95 -0.59 -24.91
N THR A 217 11.43 -1.70 -24.40
CA THR A 217 11.37 -3.00 -25.09
C THR A 217 10.05 -3.17 -25.83
N ASP A 218 9.99 -4.12 -26.76
CA ASP A 218 8.74 -4.44 -27.48
C ASP A 218 7.60 -4.82 -26.52
N LYS A 219 7.92 -5.60 -25.48
CA LYS A 219 6.98 -5.96 -24.41
C LYS A 219 6.47 -4.75 -23.64
N TRP A 220 7.34 -3.78 -23.34
CA TRP A 220 6.92 -2.55 -22.68
C TRP A 220 6.00 -1.74 -23.60
N ILE A 221 6.39 -1.57 -24.86
CA ILE A 221 5.59 -0.86 -25.86
C ILE A 221 4.20 -1.46 -25.96
N GLU A 222 4.07 -2.80 -26.06
CA GLU A 222 2.79 -3.53 -26.10
C GLU A 222 1.87 -3.24 -24.90
N ALA A 223 2.44 -2.98 -23.71
CA ALA A 223 1.66 -2.66 -22.52
C ALA A 223 1.08 -1.22 -22.55
N VAL A 224 1.70 -0.30 -23.28
CA VAL A 224 1.27 1.12 -23.31
C VAL A 224 -0.04 1.28 -24.11
N PRO A 225 -1.12 1.87 -23.57
CA PRO A 225 -2.33 2.10 -24.35
C PRO A 225 -2.08 2.85 -25.67
N ASN A 226 -2.74 2.46 -26.76
CA ASN A 226 -2.51 3.08 -28.08
C ASN A 226 -2.68 4.61 -28.05
N GLU A 227 -3.65 5.11 -27.29
CA GLU A 227 -3.90 6.54 -27.17
C GLU A 227 -2.72 7.33 -26.58
N TYR A 228 -1.78 6.65 -25.91
CA TYR A 228 -0.63 7.24 -25.22
C TYR A 228 0.63 7.21 -26.10
N ILE A 229 0.53 6.63 -27.29
CA ILE A 229 1.60 6.55 -28.30
C ILE A 229 1.31 7.58 -29.39
N PRO A 230 2.29 8.36 -29.89
CA PRO A 230 2.05 9.25 -31.02
C PRO A 230 1.57 8.50 -32.27
N PHE A 231 0.80 9.19 -33.12
CA PHE A 231 0.10 8.55 -34.25
C PHE A 231 1.04 7.84 -35.22
N GLU A 232 2.15 8.47 -35.60
CA GLU A 232 3.15 7.91 -36.52
C GLU A 232 3.69 6.57 -36.03
N TRP A 233 4.04 6.51 -34.73
CA TRP A 233 4.56 5.31 -34.08
C TRP A 233 3.50 4.22 -33.93
N ARG A 234 2.23 4.58 -33.66
CA ARG A 234 1.12 3.60 -33.70
C ARG A 234 1.03 2.90 -35.05
N VAL A 235 1.08 3.67 -36.14
CA VAL A 235 1.01 3.12 -37.50
C VAL A 235 2.22 2.22 -37.76
N LYS A 236 3.42 2.65 -37.35
CA LYS A 236 4.65 1.85 -37.46
C LYS A 236 4.51 0.52 -36.72
N TYR A 237 4.17 0.52 -35.42
CA TYR A 237 4.09 -0.71 -34.63
C TYR A 237 2.94 -1.63 -35.03
N LYS A 238 1.85 -1.09 -35.59
CA LYS A 238 0.80 -1.91 -36.19
C LYS A 238 1.35 -2.73 -37.37
N LYS A 239 2.19 -2.13 -38.21
CA LYS A 239 2.83 -2.78 -39.36
C LYS A 239 3.96 -3.72 -38.95
N THR A 240 4.81 -3.32 -38.00
CA THR A 240 6.03 -4.06 -37.65
C THR A 240 5.85 -5.07 -36.52
N LYS A 241 4.91 -4.85 -35.60
CA LYS A 241 4.72 -5.65 -34.37
C LYS A 241 3.32 -6.26 -34.26
N GLY A 242 2.48 -6.19 -35.30
CA GLY A 242 1.15 -6.80 -35.32
C GLY A 242 0.17 -6.23 -34.28
N ARG A 243 0.43 -5.03 -33.78
CA ARG A 243 -0.33 -4.44 -32.68
C ARG A 243 -1.79 -4.15 -33.06
N VAL A 244 -2.73 -4.63 -32.24
CA VAL A 244 -4.17 -4.44 -32.46
C VAL A 244 -4.65 -3.12 -31.84
N GLU A 245 -5.49 -2.42 -32.59
CA GLU A 245 -6.07 -1.15 -32.18
C GLU A 245 -7.33 -1.39 -31.32
N ASN A 246 -7.24 -1.15 -30.00
CA ASN A 246 -8.43 -1.18 -29.15
C ASN A 246 -9.39 -0.06 -29.60
N ARG A 247 -10.54 -0.44 -30.17
CA ARG A 247 -11.58 0.47 -30.66
C ARG A 247 -12.24 1.24 -29.50
N ARG A 248 -11.65 2.34 -29.04
CA ARG A 248 -12.41 3.50 -28.56
C ARG A 248 -12.39 4.57 -29.65
N ARG A 249 -13.56 4.78 -30.26
CA ARG A 249 -13.80 5.38 -31.59
C ARG A 249 -13.35 6.84 -31.80
N SER A 250 -12.87 7.59 -30.80
CA SER A 250 -12.80 9.06 -30.93
C SER A 250 -11.51 9.61 -31.57
N SER A 251 -10.35 8.98 -31.36
CA SER A 251 -9.06 9.50 -31.83
C SER A 251 -8.78 9.23 -33.32
N LEU A 252 -9.27 8.11 -33.85
CA LEU A 252 -9.21 7.78 -35.28
C LEU A 252 -10.09 8.72 -36.13
N GLN A 253 -11.22 9.18 -35.60
CA GLN A 253 -12.08 10.15 -36.28
C GLN A 253 -11.43 11.53 -36.33
N GLN A 254 -10.81 11.98 -35.23
CA GLN A 254 -10.05 13.23 -35.20
C GLN A 254 -8.82 13.21 -36.11
N ALA A 255 -8.08 12.09 -36.15
CA ALA A 255 -6.93 11.95 -37.04
C ALA A 255 -7.32 11.91 -38.52
N LYS A 256 -8.43 11.24 -38.87
CA LYS A 256 -8.97 11.27 -40.24
C LYS A 256 -9.47 12.65 -40.65
N ALA A 257 -10.04 13.42 -39.72
CA ALA A 257 -10.46 14.80 -39.99
C ALA A 257 -9.24 15.70 -40.27
N MET A 258 -8.18 15.61 -39.46
CA MET A 258 -6.96 16.39 -39.70
C MET A 258 -6.23 16.02 -41.01
N LEU A 259 -6.20 14.74 -41.38
CA LEU A 259 -5.58 14.29 -42.63
C LEU A 259 -6.43 14.61 -43.87
N GLY A 260 -7.75 14.70 -43.74
CA GLY A 260 -8.63 15.12 -44.83
C GLY A 260 -8.52 16.62 -45.14
N GLU A 261 -8.23 17.46 -44.14
CA GLU A 261 -8.00 18.90 -44.32
C GLU A 261 -6.64 19.23 -44.96
N GLU A 262 -5.65 18.33 -44.87
CA GLU A 262 -4.35 18.49 -45.53
C GLU A 262 -4.37 18.06 -47.00
N GLU A 263 -5.27 17.16 -47.41
CA GLU A 263 -5.43 16.77 -48.84
C GLU A 263 -6.29 17.76 -49.66
N GLU A 264 -7.03 18.66 -49.01
CA GLU A 264 -7.87 19.69 -49.65
C GLU A 264 -7.21 21.08 -49.79
N ARG A 265 -5.93 21.24 -49.41
CA ARG A 265 -5.14 22.47 -49.65
C ARG A 265 -4.03 22.26 -50.67
#